data_AF-A0A2W7RMJ7-F1
#
_entry.id   AF-A0A2W7RMJ7-F1
#
_cell.length_a   1.000
_cell.length_b   1.000
_cell.length_c   1.000
_cell.angle_alpha   90.00
_cell.angle_beta   90.00
_cell.angle_gamma   90.00
#
_symmetry.space_group_name_H-M   'P 1'
#
loop_
_entity.id
_entity.type
_entity.pdbx_description
1 polymer ?
#
loop_
_entity_poly.entity_id
_entity_poly.type
_entity_poly.pdbx_seq_one_letter_code
_entity_poly.pdbx_strand_id
1 'polypeptide(L)'
;MTTKVTLDINERLAEKAKKYAEEQGQSLSALVETLLSDVTKPKEKVLEKITPKNPELVKRILDGTEPIPKDLEAFFSRKAKVNPEFEYSELSEDKKTLTEELMKKYGS
;
A
#
# COMPACT_ATOMS: atom_id res chain seq x y z
N MET A 1 19.53 9.00 12.19
CA MET A 1 20.31 9.81 11.21
C MET A 1 19.44 10.96 10.76
N THR A 2 20.03 12.15 10.56
CA THR A 2 19.33 13.30 9.98
C THR A 2 19.84 13.52 8.56
N THR A 3 18.92 13.68 7.60
CA THR A 3 19.24 13.88 6.19
C THR A 3 18.65 15.21 5.74
N LYS A 4 19.44 16.02 5.03
CA LYS A 4 18.95 17.28 4.46
C LYS A 4 18.35 17.00 3.07
N VAL A 5 17.14 17.48 2.84
CA VAL A 5 16.46 17.43 1.54
C VAL A 5 16.27 18.86 1.04
N THR A 6 16.62 19.10 -0.22
CA THR A 6 16.37 20.37 -0.92
C THR A 6 15.37 20.10 -2.03
N LEU A 7 14.29 20.86 -2.05
CA LEU A 7 13.22 20.76 -3.04
C LEU A 7 13.14 22.09 -3.80
N ASP A 8 13.12 22.01 -5.13
CA ASP A 8 12.76 23.14 -5.97
C ASP A 8 11.25 23.14 -6.17
N ILE A 9 10.58 24.22 -5.77
CA ILE A 9 9.13 24.37 -5.83
C ILE A 9 8.76 25.75 -6.32
N ASN A 10 7.59 25.86 -6.94
CA ASN A 10 7.08 27.14 -7.42
C ASN A 10 6.99 28.17 -6.27
N GLU A 11 7.45 29.39 -6.54
CA GLU A 11 7.48 30.49 -5.57
C GLU A 11 6.12 30.76 -4.91
N ARG A 12 5.03 30.77 -5.70
CA ARG A 12 3.67 31.00 -5.18
C ARG A 12 3.22 29.87 -4.25
N LEU A 13 3.68 28.65 -4.49
CA LEU A 13 3.41 27.51 -3.63
C LEU A 13 4.21 27.61 -2.33
N ALA A 14 5.47 28.04 -2.41
CA ALA A 14 6.31 28.27 -1.24
C ALA A 14 5.72 29.34 -0.31
N GLU A 15 5.20 30.44 -0.86
CA GLU A 15 4.53 31.49 -0.07
C GLU A 15 3.26 30.97 0.62
N LYS A 16 2.42 30.23 -0.11
CA LYS A 16 1.22 29.61 0.47
C LYS A 16 1.56 28.65 1.60
N ALA A 17 2.59 27.83 1.41
CA ALA A 17 3.03 26.87 2.43
C ALA A 17 3.57 27.57 3.67
N LYS A 18 4.34 28.66 3.51
CA LYS A 18 4.80 29.50 4.64
C LYS A 18 3.63 30.08 5.41
N LYS A 19 2.68 30.71 4.71
CA LYS A 19 1.50 31.31 5.35
C LYS A 19 0.68 30.26 6.10
N TYR A 20 0.47 29.10 5.50
CA TYR A 20 -0.24 27.99 6.14
C TYR A 20 0.51 27.50 7.39
N ALA A 21 1.83 27.38 7.34
CA ALA A 21 2.63 26.97 8.49
C ALA A 21 2.51 27.99 9.65
N GLU A 22 2.54 29.29 9.36
CA GLU A 22 2.33 30.38 10.32
C GLU A 22 0.94 30.33 10.94
N GLU A 23 -0.11 30.16 10.13
CA GLU A 23 -1.51 30.04 10.59
C GLU A 23 -1.70 28.83 11.53
N GLN A 24 -0.96 27.75 11.30
CA GLN A 24 -0.96 26.55 12.14
C GLN A 24 0.02 26.64 13.33
N GLY A 25 0.77 27.74 13.48
CA GLY A 25 1.74 27.92 14.56
C GLY A 25 2.93 26.96 14.50
N GLN A 26 3.28 26.44 13.32
CA GLN A 26 4.36 25.46 13.14
C GLN A 26 5.40 25.93 12.11
N SER A 27 6.61 25.35 12.18
CA SER A 27 7.64 25.65 11.17
C SER A 27 7.34 24.95 9.84
N LEU A 28 7.78 25.55 8.73
CA LEU A 28 7.62 24.95 7.40
C LEU A 28 8.29 23.56 7.31
N SER A 29 9.46 23.38 7.93
CA SER A 29 10.15 22.09 7.94
C SER A 29 9.34 21.02 8.69
N ALA A 30 8.76 21.37 9.85
CA ALA A 30 7.93 20.45 10.63
C ALA A 30 6.65 20.06 9.87
N LEU A 31 6.03 21.02 9.17
CA LEU A 31 4.88 20.77 8.32
C LEU A 31 5.23 19.77 7.20
N VAL A 32 6.33 20.02 6.49
CA VAL A 32 6.78 19.16 5.38
C VAL A 32 7.16 17.77 5.87
N GLU A 33 7.85 17.66 7.00
CA GLU A 33 8.22 16.38 7.60
C GLU A 33 6.99 15.56 8.02
N THR A 34 5.97 16.22 8.57
CA THR A 34 4.69 15.58 8.91
C THR A 34 3.99 15.05 7.67
N LEU A 35 3.88 15.88 6.62
CA LEU A 35 3.28 15.49 5.35
C LEU A 35 4.01 14.31 4.70
N LEU A 36 5.35 14.38 4.64
CA LEU A 36 6.19 13.30 4.12
C LEU A 36 6.00 12.02 4.93
N SER A 37 5.92 12.13 6.26
CA SER A 37 5.64 10.99 7.14
C SER A 37 4.27 10.37 6.85
N ASP A 38 3.25 11.19 6.64
CA ASP A 38 1.90 10.69 6.37
C ASP A 38 1.76 10.01 5.00
N VAL A 39 2.45 10.51 3.96
CA VAL A 39 2.42 9.87 2.63
C VAL A 39 3.34 8.65 2.53
N THR A 40 4.41 8.59 3.32
CA THR A 40 5.35 7.46 3.34
C THR A 40 4.99 6.40 4.35
N LYS A 41 4.04 6.67 5.27
CA LYS A 41 3.47 5.65 6.14
C LYS A 41 3.02 4.49 5.25
N PRO A 42 3.61 3.28 5.43
CA PRO A 42 3.10 2.13 4.73
C PRO A 42 1.64 2.03 5.11
N LYS A 43 0.76 2.11 4.11
CA LYS A 43 -0.62 1.66 4.28
C LYS A 43 -0.48 0.19 4.58
N GLU A 44 -0.37 -0.16 5.87
CA GLU A 44 -0.71 -1.49 6.31
C GLU A 44 -2.08 -1.71 5.69
N LYS A 45 -2.13 -2.60 4.69
CA LYS A 45 -3.39 -3.23 4.32
C LYS A 45 -3.77 -3.93 5.61
N VAL A 46 -4.50 -3.23 6.47
CA VAL A 46 -5.28 -3.84 7.51
C VAL A 46 -6.24 -4.68 6.69
N LEU A 47 -5.82 -5.91 6.41
CA LEU A 47 -6.72 -7.01 6.17
C LEU A 47 -7.50 -7.08 7.48
N GLU A 48 -8.51 -6.21 7.59
CA GLU A 48 -9.59 -6.45 8.54
C GLU A 48 -9.92 -7.90 8.33
N LYS A 49 -9.75 -8.73 9.36
CA LYS A 49 -10.12 -10.13 9.28
C LYS A 49 -11.61 -10.12 8.99
N ILE A 50 -11.97 -10.21 7.71
CA ILE A 50 -13.35 -10.33 7.25
C ILE A 50 -13.78 -11.67 7.80
N THR A 51 -14.38 -11.63 8.97
CA THR A 51 -14.91 -12.82 9.61
C THR A 51 -16.26 -13.02 8.94
N PRO A 52 -16.44 -14.10 8.17
CA PRO A 52 -17.71 -14.31 7.51
C PRO A 52 -18.82 -14.33 8.57
N LYS A 53 -19.92 -13.61 8.31
CA LYS A 53 -21.07 -13.54 9.23
C LYS A 53 -21.59 -14.93 9.60
N ASN A 54 -21.37 -15.93 8.75
CA ASN A 54 -21.65 -17.32 9.04
C ASN A 54 -20.47 -18.21 8.58
N PRO A 55 -19.52 -18.54 9.48
CA PRO A 55 -18.35 -19.34 9.13
C PRO A 55 -18.71 -20.79 8.78
N GLU A 56 -19.81 -21.32 9.32
CA GLU A 56 -20.26 -22.69 9.05
C GLU A 56 -20.80 -22.83 7.62
N LEU A 57 -21.51 -21.81 7.11
CA LEU A 57 -21.90 -21.77 5.69
C LEU A 57 -20.68 -21.76 4.76
N VAL A 58 -19.65 -20.98 5.10
CA VAL A 58 -18.43 -20.93 4.29
C VAL A 58 -17.72 -22.28 4.27
N LYS A 59 -17.61 -22.96 5.43
CA LYS A 59 -17.05 -24.31 5.49
C LYS A 59 -17.83 -25.29 4.62
N ARG A 60 -19.16 -25.34 4.75
CA ARG A 60 -19.99 -26.27 3.97
C ARG A 60 -19.90 -26.07 2.46
N ILE A 61 -19.78 -24.83 2.00
CA ILE A 61 -19.55 -24.51 0.59
C ILE A 61 -18.17 -24.98 0.14
N LEU A 62 -17.12 -24.77 0.96
CA LEU A 62 -15.76 -25.26 0.66
C LEU A 62 -15.67 -26.79 0.64
N ASP A 63 -16.38 -27.45 1.55
CA ASP A 63 -16.46 -28.91 1.65
C ASP A 63 -17.37 -29.54 0.57
N GLY A 64 -17.99 -28.72 -0.29
CA GLY A 64 -18.84 -29.16 -1.40
C GLY A 64 -20.20 -29.73 -0.97
N THR A 65 -20.54 -29.59 0.32
CA THR A 65 -21.81 -30.08 0.89
C THR A 65 -22.98 -29.12 0.67
N GLU A 66 -22.69 -27.87 0.33
CA GLU A 66 -23.68 -26.84 0.04
C GLU A 66 -23.33 -26.16 -1.30
N PRO A 67 -24.28 -25.99 -2.24
CA PRO A 67 -24.01 -25.40 -3.53
C PRO A 67 -23.66 -23.91 -3.38
N ILE A 68 -22.77 -23.43 -4.26
CA ILE A 68 -22.43 -22.01 -4.33
C ILE A 68 -23.70 -21.21 -4.65
N PRO A 69 -24.01 -20.14 -3.89
CA PRO A 69 -25.15 -19.27 -4.21
C PRO A 69 -25.04 -18.71 -5.63
N LYS A 70 -26.13 -18.76 -6.39
CA LYS A 70 -26.16 -18.33 -7.81
C LYS A 70 -25.64 -16.90 -8.02
N ASP A 71 -25.91 -16.00 -7.06
CA ASP A 71 -25.46 -14.61 -7.12
C ASP A 71 -23.93 -14.46 -6.98
N LEU A 72 -23.24 -15.49 -6.47
CA LEU A 72 -21.79 -15.56 -6.34
C LEU A 72 -21.13 -16.43 -7.41
N GLU A 73 -21.90 -17.19 -8.18
CA GLU A 73 -21.41 -18.07 -9.25
C GLU A 73 -20.59 -17.29 -10.30
N ALA A 74 -21.02 -16.06 -10.62
CA ALA A 74 -20.29 -15.15 -11.51
C ALA A 74 -18.98 -14.60 -10.93
N PHE A 75 -18.82 -14.59 -9.59
CA PHE A 75 -17.58 -14.18 -8.93
C PHE A 75 -16.54 -15.30 -8.98
N PHE A 76 -16.94 -16.53 -8.65
CA PHE A 76 -16.07 -17.70 -8.73
C PHE A 76 -15.72 -18.07 -10.19
N SER A 77 -16.64 -17.85 -11.13
CA SER A 77 -16.37 -18.03 -12.56
C SER A 77 -15.37 -17.01 -13.12
N ARG A 78 -15.26 -15.81 -12.53
CA ARG A 78 -14.27 -14.79 -12.93
C ARG A 78 -12.85 -15.21 -12.57
N LYS A 79 -12.64 -15.82 -11.39
CA LYS A 79 -11.33 -16.31 -10.95
C LYS A 79 -10.78 -17.45 -11.82
N ALA A 80 -11.63 -18.21 -12.51
CA ALA A 80 -11.20 -19.26 -13.44
C ALA A 80 -10.68 -18.72 -14.80
N LYS A 81 -10.99 -17.46 -15.15
CA LYS A 81 -10.55 -16.83 -16.42
C LYS A 81 -9.42 -15.80 -16.25
N VAL A 82 -9.05 -15.47 -15.02
CA VAL A 82 -7.90 -14.59 -14.74
C VAL A 82 -6.72 -15.48 -14.38
N ASN A 83 -5.74 -15.54 -15.29
CA ASN A 83 -4.47 -16.24 -15.09
C ASN A 83 -3.91 -16.00 -13.68
N PRO A 84 -3.45 -17.05 -12.98
CA PRO A 84 -2.78 -16.89 -11.68
C PRO A 84 -1.46 -16.09 -11.74
N GLU A 85 -1.01 -15.68 -12.93
CA GLU A 85 0.21 -14.90 -13.13
C GLU A 85 0.04 -13.38 -12.96
N PHE A 86 -1.20 -12.87 -12.83
CA PHE A 86 -1.46 -11.42 -12.81
C PHE A 86 -1.54 -10.74 -11.44
N GLU A 87 -0.99 -11.36 -10.38
CA GLU A 87 -0.79 -10.69 -9.09
C GLU A 87 0.63 -10.87 -8.52
N TYR A 88 1.70 -10.83 -9.33
CA TYR A 88 3.08 -10.66 -8.79
C TYR A 88 4.06 -9.89 -9.71
N SER A 89 3.61 -9.33 -10.84
CA SER A 89 4.51 -8.70 -11.82
C SER A 89 5.00 -7.29 -11.44
N GLU A 90 4.26 -6.50 -10.64
CA GLU A 90 4.67 -5.13 -10.27
C GLU A 90 5.57 -5.05 -9.02
N LEU A 91 6.00 -6.17 -8.43
CA LEU A 91 6.88 -6.21 -7.26
C LEU A 91 8.21 -6.97 -7.51
N SER A 92 8.51 -7.33 -8.76
CA SER A 92 9.64 -8.21 -9.09
C SER A 92 10.91 -7.50 -9.59
N GLU A 93 10.79 -6.31 -10.19
CA GLU A 93 11.97 -5.59 -10.71
C GLU A 93 12.76 -4.90 -9.58
N ASP A 94 12.08 -4.25 -8.65
CA ASP A 94 12.74 -3.52 -7.54
C ASP A 94 13.34 -4.44 -6.46
N LYS A 95 12.88 -5.68 -6.35
CA LYS A 95 13.46 -6.64 -5.39
C LYS A 95 14.77 -7.24 -5.89
N LYS A 96 14.94 -7.42 -7.20
CA LYS A 96 16.21 -7.90 -7.78
C LYS A 96 17.30 -6.86 -7.61
N THR A 97 17.00 -5.60 -7.91
CA THR A 97 17.97 -4.50 -7.75
C THR A 97 18.36 -4.30 -6.29
N LEU A 98 17.40 -4.33 -5.36
CA LEU A 98 17.70 -4.17 -3.93
C LEU A 98 18.49 -5.36 -3.35
N THR A 99 18.21 -6.59 -3.77
CA THR A 99 18.97 -7.77 -3.31
C THR A 99 20.38 -7.83 -3.92
N GLU A 100 20.54 -7.43 -5.18
CA GLU A 100 21.86 -7.28 -5.82
C GLU A 100 22.68 -6.14 -5.18
N GLU A 101 22.07 -4.99 -4.88
CA GLU A 101 22.74 -3.89 -4.18
C GLU A 101 23.16 -4.26 -2.76
N LEU A 102 22.31 -4.97 -2.02
CA LEU A 102 22.64 -5.42 -0.67
C LEU A 102 23.74 -6.49 -0.67
N MET A 103 23.73 -7.42 -1.62
CA MET A 103 24.84 -8.38 -1.77
C MET A 103 26.13 -7.72 -2.22
N LYS A 104 26.10 -6.68 -3.05
CA LYS A 104 27.30 -5.92 -3.44
C LYS A 104 27.87 -5.05 -2.31
N LYS A 105 27.01 -4.59 -1.39
CA LYS A 105 27.39 -3.69 -0.29
C LYS A 105 27.76 -4.40 1.00
N TYR A 106 27.20 -5.59 1.24
CA TYR A 106 27.37 -6.33 2.50
C TYR A 106 27.73 -7.81 2.30
N GLY A 107 27.83 -8.30 1.07
CA GLY A 107 28.34 -9.64 0.77
C GLY A 107 29.86 -9.66 0.88
N SER A 108 30.36 -10.29 1.94
CA SER A 108 31.74 -10.76 2.06
C SER A 108 31.83 -12.22 1.62
#